data_AF-A0A9E5YKH1-F1
#
_entry.id   AF-A0A9E5YKH1-F1
#
_cell.length_a   1.000
_cell.length_b   1.000
_cell.length_c   1.000
_cell.angle_alpha   90.00
_cell.angle_beta   90.00
_cell.angle_gamma   90.00
#
_symmetry.space_group_name_H-M   'P 1'
#
loop_
_entity.id
_entity.type
_entity.pdbx_description
1 polymer ?
#
loop_
_entity_poly.entity_id
_entity_poly.type
_entity_poly.pdbx_seq_one_letter_code
_entity_poly.pdbx_strand_id
1 'polypeptide(L)' 'LREQIVLLGVRLAFAPRSTADCLAPLVEELLNLRKYFRDKKQWVDADAIRECLEKVDITIDDTKEGSRWRLKS' A
#
# COMPACT_ATOMS: atom_id res chain seq x y z
N LEU A 1 -10.96 -27.35 -22.50
CA LEU A 1 -11.62 -26.04 -22.56
C LEU A 1 -12.07 -25.51 -21.20
N ARG A 2 -12.94 -26.21 -20.44
CA ARG A 2 -13.46 -25.73 -19.15
C ARG A 2 -12.35 -25.42 -18.13
N GLU A 3 -11.35 -26.28 -18.02
CA GLU A 3 -10.23 -26.06 -17.09
C GLU A 3 -9.35 -24.87 -17.45
N GLN A 4 -9.17 -24.58 -18.75
CA GLN A 4 -8.41 -23.40 -19.16
C GLN A 4 -9.14 -22.10 -18.87
N ILE A 5 -10.48 -22.09 -18.96
CA ILE A 5 -11.30 -20.94 -18.56
C ILE A 5 -11.19 -20.70 -17.04
N VAL A 6 -11.22 -21.77 -16.23
CA VAL A 6 -11.05 -21.67 -14.77
C VAL A 6 -9.65 -21.17 -14.42
N LEU A 7 -8.59 -21.71 -15.04
CA LEU A 7 -7.22 -21.29 -14.80
C LEU A 7 -6.98 -19.81 -15.18
N LEU A 8 -7.57 -19.36 -16.30
CA LEU A 8 -7.51 -17.94 -16.69
C LEU A 8 -8.25 -17.05 -15.68
N GLY A 9 -9.44 -17.47 -15.24
CA GLY A 9 -10.24 -16.72 -14.27
C GLY A 9 -9.53 -16.53 -12.93
N VAL A 10 -8.84 -17.56 -12.44
CA VAL A 10 -8.01 -17.48 -11.23
C VAL A 10 -6.84 -16.51 -11.44
N ARG A 11 -6.11 -16.61 -12.57
CA ARG A 11 -5.00 -15.69 -12.85
C ARG A 11 -5.42 -14.23 -12.97
N LEU A 12 -6.58 -13.97 -13.59
CA LEU A 12 -7.17 -12.62 -13.68
C LEU A 12 -7.65 -12.08 -12.34
N ALA A 13 -8.04 -12.95 -11.40
CA ALA A 13 -8.41 -12.53 -10.05
C ALA A 13 -7.22 -12.03 -9.22
N PHE A 14 -6.03 -12.61 -9.46
CA PHE A 14 -4.78 -12.22 -8.79
C PHE A 14 -3.93 -11.21 -9.59
N ALA A 15 -4.32 -10.91 -10.83
CA ALA A 15 -3.65 -9.89 -11.60
C ALA A 15 -3.92 -8.52 -10.96
N PRO A 16 -2.87 -7.72 -10.69
CA PRO A 16 -3.06 -6.36 -10.19
C PRO A 16 -3.88 -5.58 -11.21
N ARG A 17 -5.04 -5.08 -10.78
CA ARG A 17 -5.99 -4.37 -11.65
C ARG A 17 -5.59 -2.91 -11.83
N SER A 18 -4.66 -2.45 -11.02
CA SER A 18 -4.11 -1.10 -11.02
C SER A 18 -2.66 -1.10 -10.52
N THR A 19 -1.90 -0.07 -10.87
CA THR A 19 -0.61 0.26 -10.25
C THR A 19 -0.71 0.32 -8.72
N ALA A 20 -1.89 0.67 -8.19
CA ALA A 20 -2.22 0.58 -6.78
C ALA A 20 -2.04 -0.83 -6.21
N ASP A 21 -2.62 -1.84 -6.85
CA ASP A 21 -2.57 -3.21 -6.34
C ASP A 21 -1.14 -3.77 -6.33
N CYS A 22 -0.29 -3.34 -7.27
CA CYS A 22 1.13 -3.66 -7.27
C CYS A 22 1.89 -3.02 -6.10
N LEU A 23 1.56 -1.76 -5.77
CA LEU A 23 2.24 -1.00 -4.72
C LEU A 23 1.69 -1.28 -3.33
N ALA A 24 0.48 -1.84 -3.23
CA ALA A 24 -0.19 -2.16 -1.96
C ALA A 24 0.70 -2.88 -0.93
N PRO A 25 1.36 -4.01 -1.25
CA PRO A 25 2.20 -4.70 -0.27
C PRO A 25 3.40 -3.86 0.17
N LEU A 26 3.97 -3.06 -0.71
CA LEU A 26 5.09 -2.17 -0.37
C LEU A 26 4.64 -1.03 0.55
N VAL A 27 3.49 -0.41 0.25
CA VAL A 27 2.94 0.68 1.05
C VAL A 27 2.53 0.18 2.43
N GLU A 28 1.93 -1.00 2.54
CA GLU A 28 1.60 -1.62 3.83
C GLU A 28 2.83 -1.85 4.71
N GLU A 29 3.93 -2.36 4.15
CA GLU A 29 5.19 -2.51 4.89
C GLU A 29 5.76 -1.15 5.35
N LEU A 30 5.70 -0.11 4.50
CA LEU A 30 6.12 1.24 4.89
C LEU A 30 5.24 1.83 6.00
N LEU A 31 3.93 1.57 5.98
CA LEU A 31 3.01 2.00 7.04
C LEU A 31 3.32 1.28 8.37
N ASN A 32 3.64 -0.01 8.32
CA ASN A 32 4.09 -0.77 9.48
C ASN A 32 5.41 -0.20 10.04
N LEU A 33 6.36 0.12 9.17
CA LEU A 33 7.61 0.76 9.56
C LEU A 33 7.39 2.15 10.18
N ARG A 34 6.46 2.95 9.62
CA ARG A 34 6.05 4.23 10.20
C ARG A 34 5.49 4.07 11.61
N LYS A 35 4.68 3.04 11.82
CA LYS A 35 4.14 2.69 13.15
C LYS A 35 5.26 2.29 14.12
N TYR A 36 6.21 1.48 13.68
CA TYR A 36 7.38 1.10 14.46
C TYR A 36 8.18 2.33 14.93
N PHE A 37 8.45 3.28 14.02
CA PHE A 37 9.13 4.53 14.39
C PHE A 37 8.32 5.39 15.37
N ARG A 38 6.99 5.47 15.19
CA ARG A 38 6.11 6.13 16.17
C ARG A 38 6.18 5.49 17.56
N ASP A 39 6.15 4.17 17.64
CA ASP A 39 6.25 3.44 18.92
C ASP A 39 7.61 3.67 19.59
N LYS A 40 8.67 3.86 18.80
CA LYS A 40 10.00 4.26 19.26
C LYS A 40 10.13 5.76 19.58
N LYS A 41 9.05 6.54 19.47
CA LYS A 41 9.02 8.01 19.60
C LYS A 41 9.95 8.74 18.61
N GLN A 42 10.25 8.09 17.49
CA GLN A 42 11.03 8.64 16.38
C GLN A 42 10.09 9.31 15.38
N TRP A 43 9.55 10.46 15.78
CA TRP A 43 8.55 11.18 14.98
C TRP A 43 9.09 11.68 13.64
N VAL A 44 10.36 12.12 13.63
CA VAL A 44 11.03 12.61 12.42
C VAL A 44 11.16 11.51 11.36
N ASP A 45 11.59 10.31 11.78
CA ASP A 45 11.73 9.16 10.88
C ASP A 45 10.37 8.68 10.34
N ALA A 46 9.33 8.71 11.20
CA ALA A 46 7.96 8.42 10.79
C ALA A 46 7.42 9.44 9.77
N ASP A 47 7.68 10.73 9.97
CA ASP A 47 7.29 11.77 9.03
C ASP A 47 8.07 11.71 7.71
N ALA A 48 9.34 11.30 7.74
CA ALA A 48 10.13 11.08 6.53
C ALA A 48 9.51 9.99 5.64
N ILE A 49 8.93 8.94 6.22
CA ILE A 49 8.20 7.91 5.46
C ILE A 49 6.95 8.50 4.80
N ARG A 50 6.20 9.35 5.51
CA ARG A 50 5.02 10.03 4.96
C ARG A 50 5.41 10.93 3.77
N GLU A 51 6.47 11.72 3.91
CA GLU A 51 6.98 12.56 2.81
C GLU A 51 7.46 11.74 1.62
N CYS A 52 8.17 10.63 1.85
CA CYS A 52 8.60 9.74 0.76
C CYS A 52 7.42 9.20 -0.04
N LEU A 53 6.33 8.83 0.63
CA LEU A 53 5.11 8.36 -0.02
C LEU A 53 4.39 9.51 -0.76
N GLU A 54 4.33 10.71 -0.19
CA GLU A 54 3.77 11.88 -0.87
C GLU A 54 4.56 12.27 -2.15
N LYS A 55 5.89 12.09 -2.16
CA LYS A 55 6.75 12.36 -3.34
C LYS A 55 6.47 11.44 -4.52
N VAL A 56 5.93 10.25 -4.28
CA VAL A 56 5.54 9.30 -5.34
C VAL A 56 4.03 9.32 -5.60
N ASP A 57 3.37 10.44 -5.28
CA ASP A 57 1.93 10.67 -5.46
C ASP A 57 1.04 9.71 -4.64
N ILE A 58 1.58 9.10 -3.58
CA ILE A 58 0.84 8.25 -2.65
C ILE A 58 0.44 9.08 -1.44
N THR A 59 -0.86 9.38 -1.33
CA THR A 59 -1.41 10.09 -0.18
C THR A 59 -1.85 9.09 0.89
N ILE A 60 -1.47 9.33 2.15
CA ILE A 60 -1.86 8.50 3.30
C ILE A 60 -2.88 9.28 4.14
N ASP A 61 -4.05 8.69 4.33
CA ASP A 61 -5.09 9.14 5.25
C ASP A 61 -5.06 8.29 6.52
N ASP A 62 -4.69 8.90 7.64
CA ASP A 62 -4.75 8.25 8.95
C ASP A 62 -6.20 8.25 9.48
N THR A 63 -6.83 7.08 9.45
CA THR A 63 -8.12 6.85 10.11
C THR A 63 -7.95 6.15 11.46
N LYS A 64 -8.94 6.31 12.36
CA LYS A 64 -8.96 5.63 13.67
C LYS A 64 -8.88 4.11 13.57
N GLU A 65 -9.32 3.54 12.45
CA GLU A 65 -9.32 2.09 12.18
C GLU A 65 -8.03 1.60 11.50
N GLY A 66 -7.16 2.51 11.05
CA GLY A 66 -5.93 2.16 10.33
C GLY A 66 -5.52 3.25 9.32
N SER A 67 -4.31 3.16 8.78
CA SER A 67 -3.84 4.07 7.74
C SER A 67 -4.38 3.61 6.38
N ARG A 68 -5.25 4.42 5.77
CA ARG A 68 -5.66 4.24 4.37
C ARG A 68 -4.69 4.99 3.48
N TRP A 69 -4.51 4.53 2.25
CA TRP A 69 -3.69 5.23 1.29
C TRP A 69 -4.37 5.22 -0.09
N ARG A 70 -4.02 6.21 -0.91
CA ARG A 70 -4.55 6.39 -2.26
C ARG A 70 -3.44 6.94 -3.15
N LEU A 71 -3.34 6.39 -4.37
CA LEU A 71 -2.57 7.04 -5.44
C LEU A 71 -3.35 8.22 -5.99
N LYS A 72 -2.72 9.39 -6.03
CA LYS A 72 -3.19 10.47 -6.90
C LYS A 72 -2.97 10.03 -8.34
N SER A 73 -4.06 10.00 -9.12
CA SER A 73 -4.03 9.85 -10.57
C SER A 73 -3.59 11.15 -11.22
#